data_AF-A0A2K3DV19-F1
#
_entry.id   AF-A0A2K3DV19-F1
#
_cell.length_a   1.000
_cell.length_b   1.000
_cell.length_c   1.000
_cell.angle_alpha   90.00
_cell.angle_beta   90.00
_cell.angle_gamma   90.00
#
_symmetry.space_group_name_H-M   'P 1'
#
loop_
_entity.id
_entity.type
_entity.pdbx_description
1 polymer ?
#
loop_
_entity_poly.entity_id
_entity_poly.type
_entity_poly.pdbx_seq_one_letter_code
_entity_poly.pdbx_strand_id
1 'polypeptide(L)'
;MHQSKPAATPSSSSSSSSSSSSWPPTLFVHMPRDVWLAGAVAANVAELRGQGVAVHEIRVQPQPLTPLYLAQRCAPEMDEATSRAVYAAFRASGYIDGRGYLRHSPRALPSWRQLLLSGAAGAGGGGGGGGGVPGAERLRLRPESSPLAEELNLLFAVHELCSETTSASLDWLERQHLQQQRRQRQPI
;
A
#
# COMPACT_ATOMS: atom_id res chain seq x y z
N MET A 1 -40.02 25.01 -66.98
CA MET A 1 -40.16 24.38 -65.65
C MET A 1 -38.79 23.99 -65.16
N HIS A 2 -38.13 24.83 -64.36
CA HIS A 2 -36.98 24.45 -63.55
C HIS A 2 -37.03 25.31 -62.29
N GLN A 3 -37.39 24.66 -61.17
CA GLN A 3 -37.27 25.24 -59.84
C GLN A 3 -35.84 25.02 -59.35
N SER A 4 -35.19 26.07 -58.87
CA SER A 4 -33.92 25.96 -58.14
C SER A 4 -34.09 26.56 -56.74
N LYS A 5 -34.11 25.62 -55.79
CA LYS A 5 -34.04 25.64 -54.33
C LYS A 5 -33.40 26.89 -53.68
N PRO A 6 -33.99 27.47 -52.61
CA PRO A 6 -33.34 28.52 -51.82
C PRO A 6 -32.27 27.96 -50.87
N ALA A 7 -31.19 28.73 -50.70
CA ALA A 7 -30.06 28.45 -49.83
C ALA A 7 -30.46 28.54 -48.35
N ALA A 8 -30.09 27.52 -47.57
CA ALA A 8 -30.26 27.50 -46.12
C ALA A 8 -29.13 28.27 -45.44
N THR A 9 -29.49 29.26 -44.64
CA THR A 9 -28.61 29.94 -43.69
C THR A 9 -28.18 28.97 -42.59
N PRO A 10 -26.88 28.83 -42.26
CA PRO A 10 -26.48 28.06 -41.09
C PRO A 10 -26.77 28.90 -39.84
N SER A 11 -27.79 28.51 -39.09
CA SER A 11 -27.99 28.96 -37.72
C SER A 11 -26.85 28.42 -36.86
N SER A 12 -25.91 29.28 -36.48
CA SER A 12 -24.86 28.96 -35.53
C SER A 12 -25.44 28.86 -34.12
N SER A 13 -25.93 27.68 -33.74
CA SER A 13 -26.13 27.33 -32.34
C SER A 13 -24.77 26.96 -31.76
N SER A 14 -24.05 27.92 -31.18
CA SER A 14 -22.89 27.65 -30.35
C SER A 14 -23.35 27.05 -29.03
N SER A 15 -23.58 25.73 -29.01
CA SER A 15 -23.56 24.97 -27.77
C SER A 15 -22.13 24.97 -27.25
N SER A 16 -21.81 25.90 -26.37
CA SER A 16 -20.58 25.86 -25.58
C SER A 16 -20.68 24.69 -24.60
N SER A 17 -20.42 23.47 -25.06
CA SER A 17 -20.07 22.38 -24.16
C SER A 17 -18.67 22.66 -23.66
N SER A 18 -18.55 23.47 -22.61
CA SER A 18 -17.36 23.45 -21.77
C SER A 18 -17.34 22.10 -21.06
N SER A 19 -16.92 21.05 -21.76
CA SER A 19 -16.49 19.81 -21.14
C SER A 19 -15.13 20.09 -20.49
N SER A 20 -15.12 20.93 -19.44
CA SER A 20 -14.06 20.85 -18.45
C SER A 20 -14.17 19.44 -17.89
N SER A 21 -13.32 18.53 -18.37
CA SER A 21 -13.23 17.17 -17.88
C SER A 21 -12.98 17.27 -16.38
N SER A 22 -14.07 17.20 -15.59
CA SER A 22 -13.94 17.21 -14.14
C SER A 22 -13.51 15.79 -13.79
N TRP A 23 -12.21 15.60 -13.64
CA TRP A 23 -11.69 14.37 -13.08
C TRP A 23 -12.49 14.00 -11.82
N PRO A 24 -12.85 12.72 -11.65
CA PRO A 24 -13.54 12.30 -10.44
C PRO A 24 -12.67 12.56 -9.20
N PRO A 25 -13.27 12.62 -8.01
CA PRO A 25 -12.52 12.61 -6.77
C PRO A 25 -11.52 11.46 -6.79
N THR A 26 -10.25 11.78 -6.53
CA THR A 26 -9.14 10.84 -6.70
C THR A 26 -8.50 10.57 -5.35
N LEU A 27 -8.28 9.31 -5.03
CA LEU A 27 -7.63 8.89 -3.79
C LEU A 27 -6.34 8.14 -4.13
N PHE A 28 -5.25 8.53 -3.48
CA PHE A 28 -3.97 7.82 -3.54
C PHE A 28 -3.75 7.06 -2.23
N VAL A 29 -3.43 5.78 -2.34
CA VAL A 29 -2.85 4.99 -1.23
C VAL A 29 -1.44 4.62 -1.63
N HIS A 30 -0.47 4.98 -0.80
CA HIS A 30 0.93 4.63 -1.07
C HIS A 30 1.72 4.48 0.22
N MET A 31 2.91 3.90 0.10
CA MET A 31 3.85 3.74 1.21
C MET A 31 4.98 4.77 1.10
N PRO A 32 5.29 5.54 2.14
CA PRO A 32 6.17 6.69 2.04
C PRO A 32 7.67 6.36 1.93
N ARG A 33 8.11 5.12 2.23
CA ARG A 33 9.52 4.73 2.01
C ARG A 33 9.79 4.23 0.60
N ASP A 34 8.76 4.08 -0.21
CA ASP A 34 8.91 4.00 -1.66
C ASP A 34 9.07 5.41 -2.23
N VAL A 35 10.30 5.91 -2.20
CA VAL A 35 10.62 7.31 -2.52
C VAL A 35 10.24 7.71 -3.94
N TRP A 36 10.33 6.77 -4.90
CA TRP A 36 9.99 7.05 -6.29
C TRP A 36 8.48 7.20 -6.45
N LEU A 37 7.70 6.24 -5.95
CA LEU A 37 6.24 6.30 -6.01
C LEU A 37 5.70 7.47 -5.20
N ALA A 38 6.24 7.71 -3.99
CA ALA A 38 5.84 8.84 -3.16
C ALA A 38 6.07 10.19 -3.86
N GLY A 39 7.17 10.31 -4.61
CA GLY A 39 7.44 11.49 -5.45
C GLY A 39 6.43 11.64 -6.58
N ALA A 40 6.13 10.56 -7.31
CA ALA A 40 5.12 10.56 -8.37
C ALA A 40 3.71 10.90 -7.84
N VAL A 41 3.33 10.34 -6.69
CA VAL A 41 2.05 10.67 -6.02
C VAL A 41 2.01 12.13 -5.63
N ALA A 42 3.09 12.68 -5.05
CA ALA A 42 3.14 14.09 -4.65
C ALA A 42 2.93 15.03 -5.86
N ALA A 43 3.55 14.72 -6.99
CA ALA A 43 3.36 15.48 -8.23
C ALA A 43 1.90 15.43 -8.72
N ASN A 44 1.31 14.24 -8.79
CA ASN A 44 -0.08 14.05 -9.23
C ASN A 44 -1.09 14.73 -8.28
N VAL A 45 -0.86 14.65 -6.97
CA VAL A 45 -1.71 15.31 -5.97
C VAL A 45 -1.70 16.83 -6.16
N ALA A 46 -0.52 17.42 -6.42
CA ALA A 46 -0.39 18.85 -6.67
C ALA A 46 -1.12 19.27 -7.96
N GLU A 47 -0.93 18.52 -9.04
CA GLU A 47 -1.57 18.78 -10.34
C GLU A 47 -3.10 18.72 -10.24
N LEU A 48 -3.65 17.62 -9.69
CA LEU A 48 -5.10 17.42 -9.59
C LEU A 48 -5.76 18.46 -8.69
N ARG A 49 -5.12 18.82 -7.57
CA ARG A 49 -5.62 19.91 -6.71
C ARG A 49 -5.58 21.26 -7.43
N GLY A 50 -4.55 21.52 -8.24
CA GLY A 50 -4.46 22.71 -9.09
C GLY A 50 -5.60 22.82 -10.10
N GLN A 51 -6.15 21.69 -10.54
CA GLN A 51 -7.32 21.60 -11.43
C GLN A 51 -8.66 21.62 -10.67
N GLY A 52 -8.66 21.81 -9.34
CA GLY A 52 -9.86 21.84 -8.52
C GLY A 52 -10.47 20.46 -8.22
N VAL A 53 -9.72 19.37 -8.49
CA VAL A 53 -10.15 18.01 -8.19
C VAL A 53 -10.06 17.75 -6.69
N ALA A 54 -11.08 17.12 -6.11
CA ALA A 54 -11.01 16.64 -4.74
C ALA A 54 -10.01 15.48 -4.65
N VAL A 55 -8.94 15.65 -3.87
CA VAL A 55 -7.87 14.65 -3.76
C VAL A 55 -7.58 14.30 -2.30
N HIS A 56 -7.56 12.99 -2.00
CA HIS A 56 -7.10 12.46 -0.73
C HIS A 56 -5.87 11.58 -0.88
N GLU A 57 -5.02 11.59 0.12
CA GLU A 57 -3.76 10.85 0.16
C GLU A 57 -3.71 10.10 1.48
N ILE A 58 -3.60 8.78 1.40
CA ILE A 58 -3.36 7.91 2.55
C ILE A 58 -1.95 7.37 2.44
N ARG A 59 -1.13 7.68 3.45
CA ARG A 59 0.23 7.18 3.59
C ARG A 59 0.23 5.99 4.54
N VAL A 60 0.47 4.79 4.02
CA VAL A 60 0.62 3.57 4.81
C VAL A 60 2.01 3.61 5.47
N GLN A 61 2.05 4.00 6.74
CA GLN A 61 3.30 4.18 7.48
C GLN A 61 3.96 2.85 7.83
N PRO A 62 5.29 2.83 8.08
CA PRO A 62 5.94 1.66 8.66
C PRO A 62 5.28 1.27 9.97
N GLN A 63 5.23 -0.03 10.24
CA GLN A 63 4.60 -0.60 11.42
C GLN A 63 5.59 -1.50 12.16
N PRO A 64 5.48 -1.60 13.50
CA PRO A 64 6.32 -2.50 14.26
C PRO A 64 5.85 -3.95 14.06
N LEU A 65 6.80 -4.86 13.85
CA LEU A 65 6.54 -6.29 14.00
C LEU A 65 6.27 -6.58 15.48
N THR A 66 5.17 -7.26 15.79
CA THR A 66 4.85 -7.75 17.13
C THR A 66 4.98 -9.27 17.20
N PRO A 67 5.10 -9.88 18.39
CA PRO A 67 5.29 -11.33 18.51
C PRO A 67 4.19 -12.19 17.88
N LEU A 68 2.97 -11.67 17.74
CA LEU A 68 1.81 -12.39 17.21
C LEU A 68 1.39 -11.95 15.80
N TYR A 69 1.99 -10.90 15.25
CA TYR A 69 1.58 -10.32 13.97
C TYR A 69 1.59 -11.36 12.85
N LEU A 70 2.66 -12.14 12.73
CA LEU A 70 2.81 -13.10 11.63
C LEU A 70 1.86 -14.29 11.77
N ALA A 71 1.54 -14.71 13.00
CA ALA A 71 0.52 -15.75 13.20
C ALA A 71 -0.86 -15.29 12.73
N GLN A 72 -1.19 -14.01 12.92
CA GLN A 72 -2.48 -13.43 12.50
C GLN A 72 -2.56 -13.22 10.99
N ARG A 73 -1.44 -12.85 10.37
CA ARG A 73 -1.39 -12.42 8.97
C ARG A 73 -1.01 -13.54 8.00
N CYS A 74 -0.23 -14.51 8.45
CA CYS A 74 0.29 -15.62 7.62
C CYS A 74 -0.35 -16.98 7.96
N ALA A 75 -1.48 -17.00 8.67
CA ALA A 75 -2.22 -18.24 8.92
C ALA A 75 -2.67 -18.90 7.60
N PRO A 76 -2.73 -20.25 7.53
CA PRO A 76 -2.40 -21.22 8.58
C PRO A 76 -0.91 -21.61 8.63
N GLU A 77 -0.07 -21.03 7.78
CA GLU A 77 1.34 -21.41 7.62
C GLU A 77 2.21 -21.01 8.82
N MET A 78 1.79 -20.00 9.55
CA MET A 78 2.45 -19.48 10.75
C MET A 78 1.56 -19.67 11.97
N ASP A 79 2.03 -20.45 12.95
CA ASP A 79 1.39 -20.53 14.27
C ASP A 79 2.00 -19.51 15.26
N GLU A 80 1.38 -19.34 16.43
CA GLU A 80 1.85 -18.39 17.43
C GLU A 80 3.28 -18.70 17.93
N ALA A 81 3.62 -19.97 18.08
CA ALA A 81 4.93 -20.39 18.56
C ALA A 81 6.03 -20.00 17.57
N THR A 82 5.82 -20.29 16.29
CA THR A 82 6.72 -19.93 15.18
C THR A 82 6.81 -18.42 15.05
N SER A 83 5.69 -17.69 15.09
CA SER A 83 5.68 -16.21 15.03
C SER A 83 6.52 -15.58 16.14
N ARG A 84 6.38 -16.06 17.38
CA ARG A 84 7.18 -15.57 18.53
C ARG A 84 8.66 -15.89 18.36
N ALA A 85 8.99 -17.07 17.84
CA ALA A 85 10.37 -17.47 17.58
C ALA A 85 11.01 -16.65 16.45
N VAL A 86 10.27 -16.36 15.36
CA VAL A 86 10.68 -15.44 14.29
C VAL A 86 10.95 -14.04 14.85
N TYR A 87 10.02 -13.51 15.65
CA TYR A 87 10.17 -12.20 16.29
C TYR A 87 11.44 -12.16 17.16
N ALA A 88 11.67 -13.17 17.99
CA ALA A 88 12.86 -13.27 18.83
C ALA A 88 14.15 -13.32 18.01
N ALA A 89 14.19 -14.10 16.93
CA ALA A 89 15.34 -14.20 16.04
C ALA A 89 15.64 -12.87 15.30
N PHE A 90 14.59 -12.18 14.84
CA PHE A 90 14.75 -10.84 14.24
C PHE A 90 15.21 -9.80 15.26
N ARG A 91 14.79 -9.89 16.52
CA ARG A 91 15.32 -9.03 17.59
C ARG A 91 16.79 -9.32 17.89
N ALA A 92 17.14 -10.59 18.09
CA ALA A 92 18.48 -11.02 18.47
C ALA A 92 19.53 -10.67 17.41
N SER A 93 19.17 -10.77 16.13
CA SER A 93 20.03 -10.38 15.01
C SER A 93 20.10 -8.87 14.73
N GLY A 94 19.22 -8.08 15.35
CA GLY A 94 19.06 -6.67 15.05
C GLY A 94 18.33 -6.36 13.73
N TYR A 95 17.74 -7.36 13.06
CA TYR A 95 16.94 -7.15 11.84
C TYR A 95 15.74 -6.21 12.08
N ILE A 96 15.17 -6.27 13.29
CA ILE A 96 14.24 -5.26 13.80
C ILE A 96 14.87 -4.46 14.95
N ASP A 97 14.45 -3.19 15.09
CA ASP A 97 14.93 -2.30 16.14
C ASP A 97 14.29 -2.57 17.51
N GLY A 98 14.68 -1.80 18.53
CA GLY A 98 14.18 -1.87 19.90
C GLY A 98 12.67 -1.65 20.05
N ARG A 99 12.01 -1.06 19.04
CA ARG A 99 10.56 -0.83 18.98
C ARG A 99 9.84 -1.80 18.04
N GLY A 100 10.56 -2.70 17.38
CA GLY A 100 10.00 -3.71 16.48
C GLY A 100 9.97 -3.32 15.01
N TYR A 101 10.51 -2.15 14.63
CA TYR A 101 10.53 -1.72 13.23
C TYR A 101 11.65 -2.39 12.46
N LEU A 102 11.37 -2.78 11.22
CA LEU A 102 12.40 -3.26 10.30
C LEU A 102 13.40 -2.14 9.98
N ARG A 103 14.69 -2.46 10.09
CA ARG A 103 15.78 -1.51 9.81
C ARG A 103 16.10 -1.39 8.32
N HIS A 104 15.88 -2.46 7.57
CA HIS A 104 16.20 -2.56 6.15
C HIS A 104 15.02 -3.12 5.36
N SER A 105 14.97 -2.78 4.08
CA SER A 105 13.96 -3.35 3.17
C SER A 105 14.18 -4.86 3.06
N PRO A 106 13.13 -5.69 3.28
CA PRO A 106 13.23 -7.15 3.12
C PRO A 106 13.46 -7.61 1.67
N ARG A 107 13.11 -6.77 0.69
CA ARG A 107 13.45 -6.96 -0.73
C ARG A 107 14.93 -6.69 -0.97
N ALA A 108 15.48 -5.60 -0.43
CA ALA A 108 16.88 -5.22 -0.64
C ALA A 108 17.87 -6.09 0.15
N LEU A 109 17.49 -6.53 1.35
CA LEU A 109 18.32 -7.35 2.24
C LEU A 109 17.62 -8.70 2.52
N PRO A 110 17.72 -9.69 1.63
CA PRO A 110 16.98 -10.95 1.73
C PRO A 110 17.56 -11.94 2.78
N SER A 111 18.59 -11.54 3.53
CA SER A 111 19.31 -12.39 4.50
C SER A 111 18.44 -12.87 5.66
N TRP A 112 17.30 -12.23 5.90
CA TRP A 112 16.30 -12.71 6.88
C TRP A 112 15.87 -14.15 6.61
N ARG A 113 15.85 -14.61 5.35
CA ARG A 113 15.54 -16.00 5.01
C ARG A 113 16.57 -16.96 5.57
N GLN A 114 17.85 -16.63 5.38
CA GLN A 114 18.95 -17.42 5.91
C GLN A 114 18.90 -17.41 7.43
N LEU A 115 18.68 -16.25 8.05
CA LEU A 115 18.53 -16.15 9.50
C LEU A 115 17.46 -17.11 10.06
N LEU A 116 16.32 -17.24 9.37
CA LEU A 116 15.27 -18.17 9.78
C LEU A 116 15.69 -19.63 9.61
N LEU A 117 16.45 -19.96 8.56
CA LEU A 117 16.82 -21.35 8.24
C LEU A 117 18.08 -21.84 8.99
N SER A 118 19.08 -20.98 9.17
CA SER A 118 20.36 -21.31 9.81
C SER A 118 20.40 -20.97 11.30
N GLY A 119 19.41 -20.22 11.79
CA GLY A 119 19.44 -19.62 13.11
C GLY A 119 20.35 -18.39 13.14
N ALA A 120 20.16 -17.53 14.15
CA ALA A 120 21.04 -16.39 14.37
C ALA A 120 22.41 -16.89 14.88
N ALA A 121 23.33 -17.13 13.96
CA ALA A 121 24.72 -17.42 14.30
C ALA A 121 25.38 -16.16 14.88
N GLY A 122 25.30 -16.00 16.21
CA GLY A 122 26.18 -15.12 16.98
C GLY A 122 25.51 -13.98 17.75
N ALA A 123 25.26 -14.20 19.05
CA ALA A 123 25.69 -13.31 20.15
C ALA A 123 25.20 -13.88 21.50
N GLY A 124 26.11 -14.50 22.27
CA GLY A 124 25.89 -14.86 23.68
C GLY A 124 25.91 -16.37 23.94
N GLY A 125 26.88 -16.82 24.74
CA GLY A 125 27.23 -18.22 24.93
C GLY A 125 26.16 -19.13 25.55
N GLY A 126 26.29 -20.43 25.25
CA GLY A 126 25.83 -21.51 26.11
C GLY A 126 24.82 -22.48 25.51
N GLY A 127 25.31 -23.53 24.82
CA GLY A 127 24.68 -24.86 24.83
C GLY A 127 23.60 -25.16 23.79
N GLY A 128 23.97 -25.93 22.76
CA GLY A 128 23.12 -26.98 22.18
C GLY A 128 22.28 -26.63 20.96
N GLY A 129 22.72 -27.10 19.79
CA GLY A 129 21.88 -27.31 18.60
C GLY A 129 21.95 -26.20 17.55
N GLY A 130 22.77 -26.40 16.51
CA GLY A 130 22.60 -25.66 15.27
C GLY A 130 21.22 -25.99 14.69
N GLY A 131 20.38 -24.97 14.50
CA GLY A 131 19.04 -25.18 13.97
C GLY A 131 18.34 -23.84 13.81
N GLY A 132 17.68 -23.65 12.68
CA GLY A 132 16.86 -22.48 12.38
C GLY A 132 15.76 -22.22 13.40
N VAL A 133 14.99 -21.17 13.16
CA VAL A 133 13.78 -20.86 13.93
C VAL A 133 12.84 -22.07 13.86
N PRO A 134 12.39 -22.63 14.99
CA PRO A 134 11.48 -23.77 14.99
C PRO A 134 10.23 -23.48 14.15
N GLY A 135 9.88 -24.37 13.21
CA GLY A 135 8.73 -24.20 12.32
C GLY A 135 9.05 -23.45 11.03
N ALA A 136 10.19 -22.77 10.94
CA ALA A 136 10.58 -22.01 9.74
C ALA A 136 10.84 -22.90 8.53
N GLU A 137 11.16 -24.18 8.71
CA GLU A 137 11.36 -25.17 7.65
C GLU A 137 10.10 -25.41 6.80
N ARG A 138 8.92 -25.08 7.33
CA ARG A 138 7.62 -25.26 6.69
C ARG A 138 7.17 -24.04 5.90
N LEU A 139 7.86 -22.91 6.11
CA LEU A 139 7.49 -21.65 5.51
C LEU A 139 7.91 -21.61 4.04
N ARG A 140 7.03 -21.10 3.20
CA ARG A 140 7.34 -20.63 1.85
C ARG A 140 8.16 -19.36 2.01
N LEU A 141 9.43 -19.43 1.63
CA LEU A 141 10.36 -18.31 1.70
C LEU A 141 10.71 -17.75 0.33
N ARG A 142 10.20 -18.30 -0.77
CA ARG A 142 10.51 -17.77 -2.11
C ARG A 142 9.92 -16.36 -2.31
N PRO A 143 10.62 -15.45 -3.01
CA PRO A 143 10.05 -14.17 -3.41
C PRO A 143 8.70 -14.36 -4.12
N GLU A 144 7.77 -13.43 -3.91
CA GLU A 144 6.43 -13.38 -4.57
C GLU A 144 5.53 -14.61 -4.31
N SER A 145 5.90 -15.51 -3.41
CA SER A 145 5.06 -16.66 -3.00
C SER A 145 5.08 -16.89 -1.49
N SER A 146 5.62 -15.93 -0.74
CA SER A 146 5.87 -16.00 0.70
C SER A 146 4.98 -14.97 1.37
N PRO A 147 3.91 -15.39 2.08
CA PRO A 147 3.10 -14.46 2.87
C PRO A 147 3.95 -13.66 3.84
N LEU A 148 4.96 -14.30 4.46
CA LEU A 148 5.92 -13.64 5.32
C LEU A 148 6.69 -12.52 4.59
N ALA A 149 7.15 -12.74 3.36
CA ALA A 149 7.88 -11.70 2.62
C ALA A 149 7.00 -10.48 2.32
N GLU A 150 5.74 -10.70 1.92
CA GLU A 150 4.74 -9.65 1.66
C GLU A 150 4.47 -8.84 2.94
N GLU A 151 4.20 -9.53 4.06
CA GLU A 151 3.96 -8.88 5.34
C GLU A 151 5.17 -8.08 5.85
N LEU A 152 6.40 -8.56 5.63
CA LEU A 152 7.59 -7.79 6.00
C LEU A 152 7.76 -6.54 5.14
N ASN A 153 7.40 -6.58 3.85
CA ASN A 153 7.42 -5.40 2.98
C ASN A 153 6.37 -4.38 3.42
N LEU A 154 5.17 -4.84 3.76
CA LEU A 154 4.10 -4.03 4.32
C LEU A 154 4.55 -3.33 5.61
N LEU A 155 5.10 -4.08 6.58
CA LEU A 155 5.62 -3.52 7.83
C LEU A 155 6.77 -2.52 7.60
N PHE A 156 7.63 -2.78 6.62
CA PHE A 156 8.68 -1.82 6.25
C PHE A 156 8.13 -0.60 5.51
N ALA A 157 6.91 -0.67 4.98
CA ALA A 157 6.25 0.33 4.14
C ALA A 157 7.03 0.66 2.86
N VAL A 158 7.36 -0.36 2.07
CA VAL A 158 7.88 -0.20 0.71
C VAL A 158 7.15 -1.16 -0.24
N HIS A 159 6.64 -0.63 -1.36
CA HIS A 159 6.12 -1.40 -2.50
C HIS A 159 5.37 -2.70 -2.12
N GLU A 160 4.13 -2.59 -1.66
CA GLU A 160 3.27 -3.75 -1.42
C GLU A 160 1.77 -3.39 -1.57
N LEU A 161 0.95 -4.38 -1.95
CA LEU A 161 -0.50 -4.23 -1.92
C LEU A 161 -0.99 -4.22 -0.47
N CYS A 162 -1.86 -3.27 -0.12
CA CYS A 162 -2.37 -3.11 1.23
C CYS A 162 -3.88 -2.92 1.22
N SER A 163 -4.58 -3.68 2.05
CA SER A 163 -6.03 -3.57 2.26
C SER A 163 -6.41 -2.85 3.56
N GLU A 164 -5.45 -2.47 4.40
CA GLU A 164 -5.68 -1.87 5.72
C GLU A 164 -6.46 -0.56 5.66
N THR A 165 -6.38 0.16 4.53
CA THR A 165 -7.01 1.46 4.35
C THR A 165 -8.34 1.38 3.61
N THR A 166 -8.83 0.19 3.27
CA THR A 166 -10.01 0.00 2.39
C THR A 166 -11.24 0.73 2.92
N SER A 167 -11.57 0.57 4.20
CA SER A 167 -12.72 1.25 4.80
C SER A 167 -12.57 2.77 4.75
N ALA A 168 -11.40 3.31 5.13
CA ALA A 168 -11.14 4.74 5.08
C ALA A 168 -11.22 5.29 3.63
N SER A 169 -10.75 4.51 2.65
CA SER A 169 -10.83 4.86 1.23
C SER A 169 -12.28 4.94 0.76
N LEU A 170 -13.08 3.92 1.05
CA LEU A 170 -14.49 3.87 0.65
C LEU A 170 -15.30 4.96 1.34
N ASP A 171 -15.13 5.14 2.65
CA ASP A 171 -15.78 6.21 3.42
C ASP A 171 -15.51 7.59 2.82
N TRP A 172 -14.27 7.83 2.39
CA TRP A 172 -13.93 9.10 1.77
C TRP A 172 -14.61 9.28 0.42
N LEU A 173 -14.56 8.26 -0.45
CA LEU A 173 -15.19 8.30 -1.77
C LEU A 173 -16.71 8.51 -1.68
N GLU A 174 -17.37 7.81 -0.76
CA GLU A 174 -18.81 7.98 -0.50
C GLU A 174 -19.16 9.40 -0.06
N ARG A 175 -18.36 9.99 0.85
CA ARG A 175 -18.55 11.39 1.26
C ARG A 175 -18.42 12.35 0.10
N GLN A 176 -17.46 12.14 -0.81
CA GLN A 176 -17.30 12.98 -2.00
C GLN A 176 -18.51 12.88 -2.93
N HIS A 177 -19.01 11.66 -3.14
CA HIS A 177 -20.20 11.43 -3.95
C HIS A 177 -21.43 12.17 -3.40
N LEU A 178 -21.69 12.06 -2.10
CA LEU A 178 -22.81 12.73 -1.44
C LEU A 178 -22.71 14.27 -1.52
N GLN A 179 -21.49 14.82 -1.40
CA GLN A 179 -21.27 16.27 -1.54
C GLN A 179 -21.56 16.76 -2.96
N GLN A 180 -21.16 15.99 -3.98
CA GLN A 180 -21.45 16.32 -5.38
C GLN A 180 -22.96 16.29 -5.66
N GLN A 181 -23.67 15.27 -5.20
CA GLN A 181 -25.12 15.19 -5.34
C GLN A 181 -25.83 16.38 -4.68
N ARG A 182 -25.37 16.81 -3.50
CA ARG A 182 -25.94 17.97 -2.79
C ARG A 182 -25.74 19.27 -3.56
N ARG A 183 -24.56 19.48 -4.14
CA ARG A 183 -24.27 20.66 -4.98
C ARG A 183 -25.16 20.72 -6.22
N GLN A 184 -25.46 19.57 -6.83
CA GLN A 184 -26.34 19.50 -8.01
C GLN A 184 -27.82 19.73 -7.69
N ARG A 185 -28.23 19.59 -6.41
CA ARG A 185 -29.63 19.65 -5.98
C ARG A 185 -30.05 20.98 -5.36
N GLN A 186 -29.14 21.93 -5.13
CA GLN A 186 -29.51 23.25 -4.63
C GLN A 186 -29.87 24.17 -5.82
N PRO A 187 -31.13 24.64 -5.94
CA PRO A 187 -31.47 25.66 -6.92
C PRO A 187 -30.78 26.98 -6.55
N ILE A 188 -30.29 27.68 -7.58
CA ILE A 188 -29.71 29.03 -7.50
C ILE A 188 -30.78 30.03 -7.08
#